data_AF-A0A0E3GQJ5-F1
#
_entry.id   AF-A0A0E3GQJ5-F1
#
_cell.length_a   1.000
_cell.length_b   1.000
_cell.length_c   1.000
_cell.angle_alpha   90.00
_cell.angle_beta   90.00
_cell.angle_gamma   90.00
#
_symmetry.space_group_name_H-M   'P 1'
#
loop_
_entity.id
_entity.type
_entity.pdbx_description
1 polymer ?
#
loop_
_entity_poly.entity_id
_entity_poly.type
_entity_poly.pdbx_seq_one_letter_code
_entity_poly.pdbx_strand_id
1 'polypeptide(L)'
;MKNLSLYTEGNSFVHNMDPINKILYIITVIAVAIIIPGKMSALACIIVSFILIAFAKVFKKVIPLINFSLLILISIVIIQGLFFQENKNVAFTLGKLNFYKEGLSHAILICFRVINILCAFAILILTTKPSDLIEELVKKGLSPKIGYVLSSVLQIIPQMTSTMGTIMDAQKSRGMETEGKLIVRLKAFFPLIGPVVMNSLIATRERAMALEVRGFSSNGKKSFLNDITYPKFNGFFRICMILIIAAAVVWRVAL
;
A
#
# COMPACT_ATOMS: atom_id res chain seq x y z
N MET A 1 -9.21 14.39 14.16
CA MET A 1 -8.30 14.44 13.00
C MET A 1 -8.25 13.05 12.39
N LYS A 2 -8.67 12.86 11.13
CA LYS A 2 -8.58 11.53 10.47
C LYS A 2 -7.09 11.23 10.29
N ASN A 3 -6.57 10.21 10.96
CA ASN A 3 -5.22 9.72 10.72
C ASN A 3 -5.12 9.32 9.24
N LEU A 4 -4.21 9.96 8.50
CA LEU A 4 -3.96 9.67 7.07
C LEU A 4 -3.40 8.25 6.85
N SER A 5 -2.96 7.60 7.93
CA SER A 5 -2.35 6.28 7.91
C SER A 5 -3.30 5.21 8.42
N LEU A 6 -3.38 4.10 7.68
CA LEU A 6 -4.07 2.86 8.08
C LEU A 6 -3.24 2.02 9.07
N TYR A 7 -2.03 2.46 9.40
CA TYR A 7 -1.12 1.80 10.33
C TYR A 7 -1.78 1.54 11.70
N THR A 8 -1.44 0.40 12.28
CA THR A 8 -1.84 0.02 13.62
C THR A 8 -0.64 -0.07 14.53
N GLU A 9 -0.72 0.59 15.68
CA GLU A 9 0.28 0.41 16.72
C GLU A 9 0.20 -1.01 17.29
N GLY A 10 1.35 -1.68 17.34
CA GLY A 10 1.49 -3.03 17.84
C GLY A 10 2.96 -3.39 18.04
N ASN A 11 3.22 -4.28 19.00
CA ASN A 11 4.57 -4.73 19.37
C ASN A 11 4.83 -6.19 18.94
N SER A 12 4.28 -6.61 17.81
CA SER A 12 4.48 -7.99 17.36
C SER A 12 5.80 -8.16 16.61
N PHE A 13 6.22 -9.42 16.44
CA PHE A 13 7.37 -9.79 15.61
C PHE A 13 7.31 -9.15 14.22
N VAL A 14 6.13 -9.13 13.60
CA VAL A 14 5.91 -8.55 12.27
C VAL A 14 6.05 -7.03 12.29
N HIS A 15 5.65 -6.34 13.37
CA HIS A 15 5.82 -4.89 13.48
C HIS A 15 7.30 -4.50 13.56
N ASN A 16 8.08 -5.26 14.32
CA ASN A 16 9.52 -5.01 14.53
C ASN A 16 10.41 -5.51 13.39
N MET A 17 9.84 -6.10 12.34
CA MET A 17 10.60 -6.54 11.17
C MET A 17 10.98 -5.35 10.29
N ASP A 18 12.15 -5.42 9.64
CA ASP A 18 12.64 -4.41 8.71
C ASP A 18 11.61 -4.13 7.60
N PRO A 19 11.18 -2.86 7.42
CA PRO A 19 10.23 -2.45 6.38
C PRO A 19 10.58 -2.96 4.98
N ILE A 20 11.87 -3.03 4.65
CA ILE A 20 12.34 -3.46 3.34
C ILE A 20 12.20 -4.98 3.19
N ASN A 21 12.34 -5.74 4.28
CA ASN A 21 12.06 -7.17 4.27
C ASN A 21 10.55 -7.44 4.07
N LYS A 22 9.66 -6.56 4.54
CA LYS A 22 8.22 -6.64 4.25
C LYS A 22 7.90 -6.34 2.78
N ILE A 23 8.61 -5.38 2.17
CA ILE A 23 8.51 -5.15 0.71
C ILE A 23 8.98 -6.38 -0.07
N LEU A 24 10.14 -6.94 0.32
CA LEU A 24 10.66 -8.16 -0.31
C LEU A 24 9.70 -9.34 -0.13
N TYR A 25 9.05 -9.47 1.02
CA TYR A 25 7.98 -10.45 1.24
C TYR A 25 6.85 -10.30 0.23
N ILE A 26 6.35 -9.06 0.02
CA ILE A 26 5.29 -8.79 -0.96
C ILE A 26 5.73 -9.23 -2.36
N ILE A 27 6.92 -8.81 -2.79
CA ILE A 27 7.46 -9.17 -4.10
C ILE A 27 7.56 -10.69 -4.24
N THR A 28 8.08 -11.38 -3.22
CA THR A 28 8.26 -12.84 -3.25
C THR A 28 6.94 -13.56 -3.38
N VAL A 29 5.97 -13.21 -2.52
CA VAL A 29 4.68 -13.89 -2.45
C VAL A 29 3.84 -13.66 -3.70
N ILE A 30 3.93 -12.48 -4.32
CA ILE A 30 3.29 -12.18 -5.60
C ILE A 30 3.99 -12.92 -6.74
N ALA A 31 5.32 -12.86 -6.80
CA ALA A 31 6.10 -13.52 -7.84
C ALA A 31 5.85 -15.04 -7.85
N VAL A 32 5.92 -15.69 -6.68
CA VAL A 32 5.68 -17.14 -6.55
C VAL A 32 4.27 -17.52 -7.00
N ALA A 33 3.24 -16.75 -6.62
CA ALA A 33 1.86 -17.04 -7.00
C ALA A 33 1.58 -16.85 -8.51
N ILE A 34 2.40 -16.05 -9.21
CA ILE A 34 2.28 -15.81 -10.65
C ILE A 34 3.12 -16.82 -11.44
N ILE A 35 4.38 -17.02 -11.05
CA ILE A 35 5.37 -17.82 -11.77
C ILE A 35 5.04 -19.31 -11.71
N ILE A 36 4.61 -19.82 -10.56
CA ILE A 36 4.28 -21.25 -10.40
C ILE A 36 2.81 -21.44 -10.77
N PRO A 37 2.48 -22.07 -11.91
CA PRO A 37 1.10 -22.25 -12.34
C PRO A 37 0.43 -23.30 -11.45
N GLY A 38 -0.38 -22.85 -10.49
CA GLY A 38 -1.11 -23.75 -9.63
C GLY A 38 -1.98 -23.06 -8.59
N LYS A 39 -3.17 -23.63 -8.34
CA LYS A 39 -4.04 -23.18 -7.25
C LYS A 39 -3.43 -23.46 -5.87
N MET A 40 -2.63 -24.54 -5.76
CA MET A 40 -1.99 -24.94 -4.51
C MET A 40 -0.85 -23.99 -4.09
N SER A 41 -0.04 -23.50 -5.04
CA SER A 41 1.02 -22.53 -4.73
C SER A 41 0.42 -21.21 -4.26
N ALA A 42 -0.61 -20.71 -4.94
CA ALA A 42 -1.34 -19.52 -4.51
C ALA A 42 -2.00 -19.69 -3.14
N LEU A 43 -2.60 -20.86 -2.87
CA LEU A 43 -3.18 -21.16 -1.56
C LEU A 43 -2.12 -21.22 -0.45
N ALA A 44 -0.96 -21.85 -0.70
CA ALA A 44 0.15 -21.88 0.26
C ALA A 44 0.63 -20.46 0.62
N CYS A 45 0.79 -19.59 -0.37
CA CYS A 45 1.12 -18.18 -0.17
C CYS A 45 0.08 -17.42 0.68
N ILE A 46 -1.20 -17.69 0.45
CA ILE A 46 -2.30 -17.11 1.25
C ILE A 46 -2.19 -17.59 2.70
N ILE A 47 -1.97 -18.89 2.94
CA ILE A 47 -1.84 -19.46 4.29
C ILE A 47 -0.67 -18.80 5.03
N VAL A 48 0.49 -18.66 4.39
CA VAL A 48 1.65 -17.97 4.98
C VAL A 48 1.30 -16.51 5.32
N SER A 49 0.62 -15.81 4.42
CA SER A 49 0.17 -14.43 4.67
C SER A 49 -0.80 -14.34 5.84
N PHE A 50 -1.75 -15.27 5.96
CA PHE A 50 -2.67 -15.33 7.09
C PHE A 50 -1.97 -15.61 8.42
N ILE A 51 -0.98 -16.51 8.43
CA ILE A 51 -0.16 -16.79 9.61
C ILE A 51 0.55 -15.51 10.07
N LEU A 52 1.17 -14.77 9.14
CA LEU A 52 1.83 -13.50 9.46
C LEU A 52 0.83 -12.44 9.95
N ILE A 53 -0.36 -12.35 9.35
CA ILE A 53 -1.43 -11.44 9.80
C ILE A 53 -1.90 -11.80 11.22
N ALA A 54 -1.99 -13.09 11.54
CA ALA A 54 -2.35 -13.57 12.87
C ALA A 54 -1.27 -13.22 13.90
N PHE A 55 0.01 -13.47 13.59
CA PHE A 55 1.14 -13.03 14.43
C PHE A 55 1.22 -11.51 14.56
N ALA A 56 0.81 -10.78 13.53
CA ALA A 56 0.70 -9.33 13.56
C ALA A 56 -0.44 -8.83 14.46
N LYS A 57 -1.41 -9.68 14.83
CA LYS A 57 -2.63 -9.29 15.58
C LYS A 57 -3.48 -8.24 14.86
N VAL A 58 -3.41 -8.19 13.52
CA VAL A 58 -4.15 -7.22 12.69
C VAL A 58 -5.32 -7.82 11.92
N PHE A 59 -5.66 -9.09 12.16
CA PHE A 59 -6.69 -9.85 11.43
C PHE A 59 -8.02 -9.09 11.27
N LYS A 60 -8.54 -8.48 12.35
CA LYS A 60 -9.81 -7.74 12.34
C LYS A 60 -9.81 -6.56 11.34
N LYS A 61 -8.64 -5.97 11.09
CA LYS A 61 -8.51 -4.85 10.14
C LYS A 61 -8.32 -5.31 8.70
N VAL A 62 -7.99 -6.57 8.46
CA VAL A 62 -7.89 -7.14 7.11
C VAL A 62 -9.27 -7.50 6.54
N ILE A 63 -10.21 -7.91 7.40
CA ILE A 63 -11.59 -8.27 7.00
C ILE A 63 -12.26 -7.19 6.12
N PRO A 64 -12.29 -5.89 6.49
CA PRO A 64 -12.92 -4.88 5.65
C PRO A 64 -12.22 -4.71 4.29
N LEU A 65 -10.90 -4.93 4.19
CA LEU A 65 -10.18 -4.89 2.91
C LEU A 65 -10.63 -6.04 1.99
N ILE A 66 -10.79 -7.25 2.55
CA ILE A 66 -11.29 -8.40 1.79
C ILE A 66 -12.75 -8.18 1.39
N ASN A 67 -13.60 -7.69 2.29
CA ASN A 67 -15.00 -7.40 2.00
C ASN A 67 -15.14 -6.34 0.91
N PHE A 68 -14.31 -5.30 0.93
CA PHE A 68 -14.28 -4.28 -0.14
C PHE A 68 -13.94 -4.89 -1.50
N SER A 69 -13.05 -5.89 -1.54
CA SER A 69 -12.68 -6.59 -2.77
C SER A 69 -13.71 -7.62 -3.27
N LEU A 70 -14.76 -7.93 -2.49
CA LEU A 70 -15.73 -8.97 -2.82
C LEU A 70 -16.42 -8.72 -4.17
N LEU A 71 -16.71 -7.46 -4.50
CA LEU A 71 -17.30 -7.07 -5.78
C LEU A 71 -16.40 -7.49 -6.96
N ILE A 72 -15.09 -7.28 -6.82
CA ILE A 72 -14.09 -7.63 -7.84
C ILE A 72 -13.98 -9.17 -7.94
N LEU A 73 -13.93 -9.87 -6.80
CA LEU A 73 -13.84 -11.34 -6.77
C LEU A 73 -15.07 -12.01 -7.42
N ILE A 74 -16.27 -11.51 -7.10
CA ILE A 74 -17.52 -12.00 -7.72
C ILE A 74 -17.51 -11.72 -9.22
N SER A 75 -17.09 -10.52 -9.64
CA SER A 75 -16.97 -10.18 -11.06
C SER A 75 -16.04 -11.15 -11.80
N ILE A 76 -14.89 -11.50 -11.21
CA ILE A 76 -13.95 -12.48 -11.78
C ILE A 76 -14.62 -13.85 -11.96
N VAL A 77 -15.32 -14.33 -10.93
CA VAL A 77 -16.02 -15.63 -10.99
C VAL A 77 -17.11 -15.66 -12.06
N ILE A 78 -17.88 -14.58 -12.19
CA ILE A 78 -18.93 -14.48 -13.22
C ILE A 78 -18.30 -14.44 -14.62
N ILE A 79 -17.32 -13.56 -14.85
CA ILE A 79 -16.73 -13.37 -16.17
C ILE A 79 -15.99 -14.63 -16.62
N GLN A 80 -15.12 -15.17 -15.78
CA GLN A 80 -14.34 -16.36 -16.12
C GLN A 80 -15.19 -17.63 -16.14
N GLY A 81 -16.19 -17.74 -15.26
CA GLY A 81 -17.11 -18.87 -15.24
C GLY A 81 -17.93 -19.01 -16.53
N LEU A 82 -18.28 -17.89 -17.18
CA LEU A 82 -19.10 -17.86 -18.40
C LEU A 82 -18.27 -17.81 -19.69
N PHE A 83 -17.21 -16.99 -19.73
CA PHE A 83 -16.55 -16.58 -20.98
C PHE A 83 -15.10 -17.06 -21.12
N PHE A 84 -14.64 -17.99 -20.29
CA PHE A 84 -13.28 -18.52 -20.43
C PHE A 84 -13.11 -19.31 -21.74
N GLN A 85 -12.01 -19.06 -22.44
CA GLN A 85 -11.79 -19.53 -23.81
C GLN A 85 -11.69 -21.06 -23.94
N GLU A 86 -11.25 -21.76 -22.89
CA GLU A 86 -11.08 -23.22 -22.88
C GLU A 86 -12.30 -23.95 -22.29
N ASN A 87 -13.45 -23.28 -22.18
CA ASN A 87 -14.66 -23.86 -21.65
C ASN A 87 -15.18 -25.01 -22.51
N LYS A 88 -15.22 -26.21 -21.92
CA LYS A 88 -15.66 -27.44 -22.59
C LYS A 88 -16.72 -28.18 -21.78
N ASN A 89 -16.55 -28.23 -20.46
CA ASN A 89 -17.42 -29.01 -19.58
C ASN A 89 -18.31 -28.08 -18.76
N VAL A 90 -19.63 -28.19 -18.97
CA VAL A 90 -20.61 -27.46 -18.14
C VAL A 90 -20.55 -28.00 -16.70
N ALA A 91 -20.37 -27.10 -15.74
CA ALA A 91 -20.43 -27.38 -14.31
C ALA A 91 -21.87 -27.36 -13.82
N PHE A 92 -22.57 -26.25 -14.07
CA PHE A 92 -23.99 -26.08 -13.75
C PHE A 92 -24.60 -24.98 -14.62
N THR A 93 -25.92 -25.01 -14.77
CA THR A 93 -26.67 -24.03 -15.56
C THR A 93 -27.55 -23.19 -14.65
N LEU A 94 -27.44 -21.87 -14.73
CA LEU A 94 -28.31 -20.93 -14.03
C LEU A 94 -29.18 -20.19 -15.04
N GLY A 95 -30.38 -20.70 -15.27
CA GLY A 95 -31.27 -20.19 -16.32
C GLY A 95 -30.66 -20.37 -17.72
N LYS A 96 -30.39 -19.26 -18.42
CA LYS A 96 -29.75 -19.26 -19.75
C LYS A 96 -28.21 -19.18 -19.69
N LEU A 97 -27.63 -19.11 -18.50
CA LEU A 97 -26.19 -18.95 -18.30
C LEU A 97 -25.55 -20.29 -17.92
N ASN A 98 -24.59 -20.73 -18.73
CA ASN A 98 -23.84 -21.97 -18.51
C ASN A 98 -22.51 -21.63 -17.84
N PHE A 99 -22.29 -22.13 -16.62
CA PHE A 99 -21.01 -22.03 -15.93
C PHE A 99 -20.18 -23.28 -16.24
N TYR A 100 -18.91 -23.10 -16.59
CA TYR A 100 -18.02 -24.18 -17.00
C TYR A 100 -16.98 -24.52 -15.93
N LYS A 101 -16.56 -25.79 -15.88
CA LYS A 101 -15.59 -26.28 -14.89
C LYS A 101 -14.22 -25.63 -15.07
N GLU A 102 -13.77 -25.48 -16.31
CA GLU A 102 -12.48 -24.87 -16.65
C GLU A 102 -12.45 -23.39 -16.23
N GLY A 103 -13.48 -22.63 -16.66
CA GLY A 103 -13.64 -21.23 -16.30
C GLY A 103 -13.73 -20.99 -14.79
N LEU A 104 -14.46 -21.84 -14.06
CA LEU A 104 -14.55 -21.73 -12.59
C LEU A 104 -13.21 -22.06 -11.90
N SER A 105 -12.50 -23.08 -12.37
CA SER A 105 -11.17 -23.43 -11.85
C SER A 105 -10.16 -22.30 -12.10
N HIS A 106 -10.20 -21.69 -13.28
CA HIS A 106 -9.36 -20.54 -13.61
C HIS A 106 -9.74 -19.30 -12.77
N ALA A 107 -11.03 -19.05 -12.58
CA ALA A 107 -11.53 -17.99 -11.70
C ALA A 107 -11.00 -18.12 -10.27
N ILE A 108 -11.05 -19.33 -9.69
CA ILE A 108 -10.53 -19.61 -8.34
C ILE A 108 -9.04 -19.28 -8.24
N LEU A 109 -8.24 -19.64 -9.26
CA LEU A 109 -6.83 -19.33 -9.29
C LEU A 109 -6.57 -17.81 -9.30
N ILE A 110 -7.33 -17.04 -10.10
CA ILE A 110 -7.24 -15.58 -10.10
C ILE A 110 -7.69 -15.01 -8.75
N CYS A 111 -8.79 -15.49 -8.18
CA CYS A 111 -9.27 -15.07 -6.86
C CYS A 111 -8.21 -15.29 -5.78
N PHE A 112 -7.53 -16.44 -5.78
CA PHE A 112 -6.42 -16.68 -4.87
C PHE A 112 -5.28 -15.70 -5.07
N ARG A 113 -4.89 -15.38 -6.31
CA ARG A 113 -3.86 -14.36 -6.57
C ARG A 113 -4.26 -12.98 -6.05
N VAL A 114 -5.51 -12.58 -6.25
CA VAL A 114 -6.03 -11.28 -5.76
C VAL A 114 -6.03 -11.25 -4.23
N ILE A 115 -6.54 -12.28 -3.56
CA ILE A 115 -6.52 -12.38 -2.09
C ILE A 115 -5.08 -12.35 -1.57
N ASN A 116 -4.17 -13.07 -2.22
CA ASN A 116 -2.76 -13.09 -1.84
C ASN A 116 -2.11 -11.70 -1.91
N ILE A 117 -2.35 -10.95 -3.00
CA ILE A 117 -1.90 -9.55 -3.13
C ILE A 117 -2.48 -8.70 -1.99
N LEU A 118 -3.79 -8.80 -1.74
CA LEU A 118 -4.45 -8.03 -0.68
C LEU A 118 -3.86 -8.32 0.70
N CYS A 119 -3.67 -9.60 1.06
CA CYS A 119 -3.09 -10.00 2.34
C CYS A 119 -1.64 -9.53 2.46
N ALA A 120 -0.82 -9.67 1.41
CA ALA A 120 0.57 -9.26 1.42
C ALA A 120 0.71 -7.74 1.62
N PHE A 121 -0.07 -6.93 0.90
CA PHE A 121 -0.08 -5.48 1.09
C PHE A 121 -0.66 -5.06 2.44
N ALA A 122 -1.68 -5.76 2.94
CA ALA A 122 -2.24 -5.48 4.25
C ALA A 122 -1.20 -5.61 5.37
N ILE A 123 -0.28 -6.58 5.28
CA ILE A 123 0.83 -6.70 6.23
C ILE A 123 1.68 -5.42 6.25
N LEU A 124 2.11 -4.91 5.09
CA LEU A 124 2.93 -3.70 5.03
C LEU A 124 2.18 -2.47 5.56
N ILE A 125 0.97 -2.24 5.02
CA ILE A 125 0.16 -1.05 5.32
C ILE A 125 -0.25 -0.99 6.80
N LEU A 126 -0.62 -2.12 7.39
CA LEU A 126 -1.10 -2.15 8.77
C LEU A 126 0.06 -2.19 9.78
N THR A 127 1.22 -2.76 9.45
CA THR A 127 2.30 -2.98 10.42
C THR A 127 3.51 -2.06 10.25
N THR A 128 3.52 -1.15 9.29
CA THR A 128 4.67 -0.27 9.02
C THR A 128 4.23 1.17 8.85
N LYS A 129 4.85 2.08 9.61
CA LYS A 129 4.64 3.51 9.41
C LYS A 129 5.34 3.95 8.11
N PRO A 130 4.69 4.78 7.28
CA PRO A 130 5.33 5.30 6.06
C PRO A 130 6.63 6.08 6.32
N SER A 131 6.72 6.78 7.45
CA SER A 131 7.95 7.49 7.89
C SER A 131 9.12 6.53 8.09
N ASP A 132 8.88 5.40 8.74
CA ASP A 132 9.91 4.43 9.11
C ASP A 132 10.39 3.70 7.85
N LEU A 133 9.47 3.43 6.91
CA LEU A 133 9.85 2.89 5.61
C LEU A 133 10.77 3.85 4.83
N ILE A 134 10.46 5.14 4.80
CA ILE A 134 11.29 6.15 4.13
C ILE A 134 12.67 6.25 4.81
N GLU A 135 12.71 6.28 6.14
CA GLU A 135 13.96 6.34 6.91
C GLU A 135 14.87 5.14 6.60
N GLU A 136 14.31 3.94 6.55
CA GLU A 136 15.06 2.73 6.20
C GLU A 136 15.53 2.68 4.75
N LEU A 137 14.75 3.24 3.82
CA LEU A 137 15.22 3.39 2.43
C LEU A 137 16.43 4.33 2.37
N VAL A 138 16.44 5.43 3.14
CA VAL A 138 17.59 6.34 3.21
C VAL A 138 18.81 5.65 3.82
N LYS A 139 18.64 4.89 4.91
CA LYS A 139 19.74 4.11 5.51
C LYS A 139 20.36 3.11 4.55
N LYS A 140 19.59 2.56 3.60
CA LYS A 140 20.07 1.58 2.60
C LYS A 140 20.50 2.16 1.26
N GLY A 141 20.57 3.49 1.12
CA GLY A 141 21.19 4.13 -0.04
C GLY A 141 20.29 5.09 -0.82
N LEU A 142 19.02 5.29 -0.41
CA LEU A 142 18.22 6.38 -0.96
C LEU A 142 18.81 7.73 -0.53
N SER A 143 18.88 8.70 -1.46
CA SER A 143 19.38 10.03 -1.14
C SER A 143 18.57 10.67 0.01
N PRO A 144 19.22 11.23 1.06
CA PRO A 144 18.53 11.92 2.15
C PRO A 144 17.62 13.06 1.67
N LYS A 145 17.96 13.70 0.54
CA LYS A 145 17.12 14.74 -0.08
C LYS A 145 15.78 14.15 -0.55
N ILE A 146 15.79 12.99 -1.19
CA ILE A 146 14.57 12.29 -1.64
C ILE A 146 13.77 11.81 -0.42
N GLY A 147 14.45 11.24 0.59
CA GLY A 147 13.80 10.83 1.83
C GLY A 147 13.10 11.99 2.53
N TYR A 148 13.74 13.16 2.59
CA TYR A 148 13.13 14.37 3.12
C TYR A 148 11.90 14.80 2.32
N VAL A 149 11.96 14.82 0.98
CA VAL A 149 10.81 15.17 0.13
C VAL A 149 9.62 14.24 0.41
N LEU A 150 9.85 12.92 0.41
CA LEU A 150 8.80 11.93 0.67
C LEU A 150 8.20 12.07 2.07
N SER A 151 9.03 12.23 3.10
CA SER A 151 8.58 12.40 4.49
C SER A 151 7.85 13.73 4.68
N SER A 152 8.32 14.79 4.04
CA SER A 152 7.70 16.11 4.09
C SER A 152 6.29 16.11 3.51
N VAL A 153 6.05 15.39 2.41
CA VAL A 153 4.70 15.27 1.82
C VAL A 153 3.71 14.69 2.83
N LEU A 154 4.11 13.67 3.60
CA LEU A 154 3.26 13.07 4.63
C LEU A 154 2.86 14.05 5.74
N GLN A 155 3.70 15.05 6.03
CA GLN A 155 3.44 16.10 7.02
C GLN A 155 2.70 17.30 6.41
N ILE A 156 3.03 17.66 5.17
CA ILE A 156 2.46 18.79 4.43
C ILE A 156 0.98 18.56 4.15
N ILE A 157 0.55 17.35 3.77
CA ILE A 157 -0.86 17.08 3.43
C ILE A 157 -1.82 17.39 4.59
N PRO A 158 -1.62 16.86 5.82
CA PRO A 158 -2.45 17.23 6.97
C PRO A 158 -2.42 18.73 7.26
N GLN A 159 -1.24 19.36 7.18
CA GLN A 159 -1.09 20.80 7.44
C GLN A 159 -1.87 21.63 6.41
N MET A 160 -1.70 21.34 5.12
CA MET A 160 -2.43 22.02 4.04
C MET A 160 -3.94 21.82 4.18
N THR A 161 -4.39 20.63 4.59
CA THR A 161 -5.81 20.36 4.83
C THR A 161 -6.36 21.24 5.97
N SER A 162 -5.58 21.41 7.05
CA SER A 162 -5.94 22.28 8.17
C SER A 162 -5.99 23.76 7.73
N THR A 163 -4.96 24.22 7.03
CA THR A 163 -4.89 25.61 6.53
C THR A 163 -6.01 25.89 5.53
N MET A 164 -6.32 24.95 4.64
CA MET A 164 -7.45 25.04 3.72
C MET A 164 -8.77 25.16 4.47
N GLY A 165 -8.96 24.42 5.57
CA GLY A 165 -10.12 24.56 6.45
C GLY A 165 -10.27 25.98 7.00
N THR A 166 -9.20 26.53 7.57
CA THR A 166 -9.19 27.91 8.10
C THR A 166 -9.46 28.96 7.02
N ILE A 167 -8.86 28.82 5.83
CA ILE A 167 -9.10 29.72 4.71
C ILE A 167 -10.55 29.61 4.24
N MET A 168 -11.10 28.40 4.17
CA MET A 168 -12.50 28.17 3.79
C MET A 168 -13.46 28.83 4.77
N ASP A 169 -13.22 28.69 6.08
CA ASP A 169 -14.05 29.33 7.11
C ASP A 169 -13.97 30.86 7.01
N ALA A 170 -12.78 31.43 6.77
CA ALA A 170 -12.61 32.87 6.59
C ALA A 170 -13.34 33.41 5.35
N GLN A 171 -13.33 32.66 4.23
CA GLN A 171 -14.07 33.06 3.03
C GLN A 171 -15.59 32.89 3.20
N LYS A 172 -16.04 31.85 3.92
CA LYS A 172 -17.44 31.71 4.33
C LYS A 172 -17.90 32.93 5.13
N SER A 173 -17.10 33.41 6.08
CA SER A 173 -17.40 34.64 6.83
C SER A 173 -17.46 35.91 5.96
N ARG A 174 -16.81 35.90 4.79
CA ARG A 174 -16.87 36.99 3.79
C ARG A 174 -18.04 36.84 2.82
N GLY A 175 -18.95 35.90 3.06
CA GLY A 175 -20.14 35.66 2.23
C GLY A 175 -19.89 34.75 1.03
N MET A 176 -18.78 34.01 1.00
CA MET A 176 -18.53 33.03 -0.06
C MET A 176 -19.39 31.77 0.18
N GLU A 177 -20.36 31.55 -0.70
CA GLU A 177 -21.13 30.30 -0.74
C GLU A 177 -20.26 29.15 -1.23
N THR A 178 -20.00 28.18 -0.35
CA THR A 178 -19.19 26.98 -0.66
C THR A 178 -20.02 25.71 -0.82
N GLU A 179 -21.32 25.79 -0.53
CA GLU A 179 -22.24 24.66 -0.48
C GLU A 179 -23.32 24.79 -1.58
N GLY A 180 -23.96 23.69 -1.95
CA GLY A 180 -24.95 23.67 -3.05
C GLY A 180 -24.47 23.03 -4.35
N LYS A 181 -24.95 23.56 -5.49
CA LYS A 181 -24.75 22.98 -6.84
C LYS A 181 -23.26 22.89 -7.22
N LEU A 182 -22.91 21.95 -8.09
CA LEU A 182 -21.54 21.72 -8.56
C LEU A 182 -20.89 23.00 -9.14
N ILE A 183 -21.68 23.84 -9.82
CA ILE A 183 -21.24 25.15 -10.34
C ILE A 183 -20.80 26.12 -9.23
N VAL A 184 -21.49 26.12 -8.08
CA VAL A 184 -21.19 27.01 -6.95
C VAL A 184 -19.89 26.57 -6.29
N ARG A 185 -19.73 25.26 -6.08
CA ARG A 185 -18.48 24.66 -5.56
C ARG A 185 -17.28 24.96 -6.46
N LEU A 186 -17.46 24.87 -7.79
CA LEU A 186 -16.42 25.22 -8.75
C LEU A 186 -16.07 26.72 -8.72
N LYS A 187 -17.05 27.61 -8.60
CA LYS A 187 -16.78 29.06 -8.45
C LYS A 187 -16.04 29.37 -7.15
N ALA A 188 -16.38 28.69 -6.05
CA ALA A 188 -15.71 28.83 -4.76
C ALA A 188 -14.26 28.28 -4.76
N PHE A 189 -13.91 27.40 -5.68
CA PHE A 189 -12.55 26.85 -5.78
C PHE A 189 -11.50 27.91 -6.18
N PHE A 190 -11.83 28.82 -7.09
CA PHE A 190 -10.88 29.84 -7.57
C PHE A 190 -10.42 30.83 -6.48
N PRO A 191 -11.32 31.38 -5.63
CA PRO A 191 -10.89 32.21 -4.50
C PRO A 191 -10.08 31.47 -3.44
N LEU A 192 -10.25 30.14 -3.32
CA LEU A 192 -9.55 29.32 -2.33
C LEU A 192 -8.14 28.91 -2.79
N ILE A 193 -7.94 28.64 -4.09
CA ILE A 193 -6.66 28.11 -4.57
C ILE A 193 -5.51 29.10 -4.39
N GLY A 194 -5.74 30.39 -4.67
CA GLY A 194 -4.71 31.43 -4.57
C GLY A 194 -4.12 31.53 -3.15
N PRO A 195 -4.93 31.73 -2.11
CA PRO A 195 -4.47 31.76 -0.72
C PRO A 195 -3.79 30.47 -0.26
N VAL A 196 -4.29 29.31 -0.66
CA VAL A 196 -3.71 28.00 -0.28
C VAL A 196 -2.34 27.81 -0.92
N VAL A 197 -2.21 28.12 -2.22
CA VAL A 197 -0.93 28.01 -2.95
C VAL A 197 0.08 29.02 -2.39
N MET A 198 -0.32 30.27 -2.17
CA MET A 198 0.57 31.29 -1.60
C MET A 198 1.09 30.89 -0.22
N ASN A 199 0.22 30.42 0.68
CA ASN A 199 0.64 29.91 1.99
C ASN A 199 1.60 28.73 1.88
N SER A 200 1.37 27.82 0.93
CA SER A 200 2.23 26.65 0.73
C SER A 200 3.61 27.03 0.22
N LEU A 201 3.71 28.03 -0.67
CA LEU A 201 4.98 28.55 -1.17
C LEU A 201 5.78 29.24 -0.05
N ILE A 202 5.12 30.06 0.78
CA ILE A 202 5.74 30.72 1.93
C ILE A 202 6.26 29.66 2.91
N ALA A 203 5.43 28.70 3.31
CA ALA A 203 5.82 27.63 4.23
C ALA A 203 6.98 26.76 3.67
N THR A 204 7.00 26.52 2.36
CA THR A 204 8.09 25.79 1.70
C THR A 204 9.38 26.60 1.72
N ARG A 205 9.32 27.91 1.47
CA ARG A 205 10.47 28.82 1.52
C ARG A 205 11.04 28.90 2.93
N GLU A 206 10.20 29.06 3.94
CA GLU A 206 10.60 29.05 5.36
C GLU A 206 11.28 27.75 5.75
N ARG A 207 10.71 26.60 5.34
CA ARG A 207 11.33 25.28 5.56
C ARG A 207 12.67 25.14 4.86
N ALA A 208 12.79 25.61 3.62
CA ALA A 208 14.04 25.56 2.87
C ALA A 208 15.14 26.37 3.58
N MET A 209 14.84 27.61 3.99
CA MET A 209 15.77 28.45 4.75
C MET A 209 16.16 27.78 6.08
N ALA A 210 15.21 27.20 6.80
CA ALA A 210 15.49 26.50 8.05
C ALA A 210 16.40 25.25 7.87
N LEU A 211 16.24 24.52 6.77
CA LEU A 211 17.12 23.38 6.43
C LEU A 211 18.52 23.84 6.05
N GLU A 212 18.63 24.95 5.33
CA GLU A 212 19.90 25.54 4.93
C GLU A 212 20.70 26.01 6.15
N VAL A 213 20.07 26.74 7.08
CA VAL A 213 20.68 27.18 8.33
C VAL A 213 21.12 25.99 9.20
N ARG A 214 20.37 24.89 9.19
CA ARG A 214 20.74 23.63 9.89
C ARG A 214 21.78 22.79 9.15
N GLY A 215 22.29 23.26 8.00
CA GLY A 215 23.28 22.54 7.22
C GLY A 215 22.77 21.20 6.68
N PHE A 216 21.49 21.09 6.32
CA PHE A 216 20.91 19.85 5.79
C PHE A 216 21.69 19.33 4.57
N SER A 217 22.13 20.23 3.70
CA SER A 217 22.93 19.94 2.50
C SER A 217 24.42 19.71 2.78
N SER A 218 24.87 19.68 4.04
CA SER A 218 26.28 19.39 4.36
C SER A 218 26.68 17.97 3.92
N ASN A 219 27.90 17.82 3.39
CA ASN A 219 28.46 16.56 2.86
C ASN A 219 28.92 15.56 3.95
N GLY A 220 28.54 15.76 5.21
CA GLY A 220 28.88 14.87 6.31
C GLY A 220 27.98 13.63 6.40
N LYS A 221 28.46 12.59 7.10
CA LYS A 221 27.62 11.44 7.48
C LYS A 221 26.42 11.93 8.29
N LYS A 222 25.21 11.55 7.87
CA LYS A 222 23.97 11.88 8.59
C LYS A 222 23.75 10.86 9.70
N SER A 223 23.39 11.33 10.89
CA SER A 223 22.94 10.51 12.00
C SER A 223 21.42 10.38 11.98
N PHE A 224 20.91 9.22 12.36
CA PHE A 224 19.48 8.95 12.47
C PHE A 224 19.07 8.97 13.94
N LEU A 225 17.94 9.59 14.25
CA LEU A 225 17.43 9.65 15.62
C LEU A 225 16.76 8.31 16.01
N ASN A 226 16.07 7.67 15.07
CA ASN A 226 15.41 6.39 15.29
C ASN A 226 16.32 5.26 14.83
N ASP A 227 17.21 4.80 15.71
CA ASP A 227 17.99 3.60 15.44
C ASP A 227 17.17 2.35 15.84
N ILE A 228 16.29 1.91 14.94
CA ILE A 228 15.48 0.71 15.15
C ILE A 228 16.41 -0.50 15.08
N THR A 229 16.72 -1.09 16.24
CA THR A 229 17.51 -2.32 16.29
C THR A 229 16.66 -3.48 15.78
N TYR A 230 16.99 -3.93 14.57
CA TYR A 230 16.32 -5.06 13.95
C TYR A 230 16.78 -6.41 14.54
N PRO A 231 15.87 -7.40 14.65
CA PRO A 231 16.27 -8.73 15.08
C PRO A 231 17.29 -9.35 14.11
N LYS A 232 18.29 -10.06 14.65
CA LYS A 232 19.40 -10.68 13.89
C LYS A 232 18.92 -11.62 12.76
N PHE A 233 17.71 -12.15 12.87
CA PHE A 233 17.08 -13.01 11.87
C PHE A 233 16.74 -12.30 10.55
N ASN A 234 16.74 -10.96 10.51
CA ASN A 234 16.37 -10.20 9.30
C ASN A 234 17.29 -10.47 8.10
N GLY A 235 18.57 -10.76 8.33
CA GLY A 235 19.51 -11.13 7.26
C GLY A 235 19.17 -12.48 6.65
N PHE A 236 18.92 -13.48 7.50
CA PHE A 236 18.51 -14.81 7.06
C PHE A 236 17.19 -14.79 6.30
N PHE A 237 16.18 -14.08 6.83
CA PHE A 237 14.88 -13.92 6.16
C PHE A 237 15.01 -13.33 4.75
N ARG A 238 15.87 -12.32 4.57
CA ARG A 238 16.13 -11.70 3.27
C ARG A 238 16.73 -12.70 2.27
N ILE A 239 17.73 -13.47 2.70
CA ILE A 239 18.38 -14.48 1.86
C ILE A 239 17.38 -15.57 1.47
N CYS A 240 16.58 -16.07 2.42
CA CYS A 240 15.53 -17.05 2.13
C CYS A 240 14.55 -16.56 1.08
N MET A 241 14.09 -15.31 1.17
CA MET A 241 13.17 -14.73 0.18
C MET A 241 13.77 -14.67 -1.22
N ILE A 242 15.03 -14.22 -1.34
CA ILE A 242 15.73 -14.16 -2.62
C ILE A 242 15.90 -15.56 -3.21
N LEU A 243 16.27 -16.55 -2.38
CA LEU A 243 16.39 -17.94 -2.81
C LEU A 243 15.06 -18.55 -3.26
N ILE A 244 13.95 -18.24 -2.58
CA ILE A 244 12.61 -18.69 -2.98
C ILE A 244 12.23 -18.12 -4.35
N ILE A 245 12.48 -16.83 -4.59
CA ILE A 245 12.24 -16.22 -5.91
C ILE A 245 13.11 -16.90 -6.97
N ALA A 246 14.41 -17.06 -6.71
CA ALA A 246 15.34 -17.68 -7.65
C ALA A 246 14.92 -19.13 -7.98
N ALA A 247 14.56 -19.92 -6.96
CA ALA A 247 14.06 -21.28 -7.14
C ALA A 247 12.77 -21.33 -7.97
N ALA A 248 11.83 -20.40 -7.73
CA ALA A 248 10.59 -20.32 -8.51
C ALA A 248 10.85 -19.99 -9.99
N VAL A 249 11.80 -19.09 -10.26
CA VAL A 249 12.21 -18.73 -11.63
C VAL A 249 12.91 -19.92 -12.31
N VAL A 250 13.86 -20.56 -11.64
CA VAL A 250 14.57 -21.73 -12.19
C VAL A 250 13.58 -22.86 -12.50
N TRP A 251 12.65 -23.15 -11.58
CA TRP A 251 11.59 -24.13 -11.80
C TRP A 251 10.75 -23.81 -13.06
N ARG A 252 10.45 -22.53 -13.30
CA ARG A 252 9.66 -22.11 -14.46
C ARG A 252 10.44 -22.15 -15.78
N VAL A 253 11.75 -22.00 -15.75
CA VAL A 253 12.61 -22.05 -16.95
C VAL A 253 12.97 -23.49 -17.30
N ALA A 254 13.11 -24.36 -16.30
CA ALA A 254 13.47 -25.76 -16.48
C ALA A 254 12.32 -26.68 -16.93
N LEU A 255 11.07 -26.19 -16.92
CA LEU A 255 9.85 -26.96 -17.16
C LEU A 255 9.00 -26.29 -18.26
#